data_AF-A0A1I2RX96-F1
#
_entry.id   AF-A0A1I2RX96-F1
#
_cell.length_a   1.000
_cell.length_b   1.000
_cell.length_c   1.000
_cell.angle_alpha   90.00
_cell.angle_beta   90.00
_cell.angle_gamma   90.00
#
_symmetry.space_group_name_H-M   'P 1'
#
loop_
_entity.id
_entity.type
_entity.pdbx_description
1 polymer ?
#
loop_
_entity_poly.entity_id
_entity_poly.type
_entity_poly.pdbx_seq_one_letter_code
_entity_poly.pdbx_strand_id
1 'polypeptide(L)'
;MRYLFLALMAASVPALAAEPLPFWFEGDVSRVAGYQSVEDHPCGVIAIMKVDKLPPFGKGRLTSEKAAELDASGKAIRRWPIPVDATPVAVRDTQLLFEYGGKRFWVEPDGKIQRAGKLSLPAVKETQCKSAIEFKDADYVHCEAFPDLGTRAPRTIAYEGACA
;
A
#
# COMPACT_ATOMS: atom_id res chain seq x y z
N MET A 1 16.96 43.21 -25.43
CA MET A 1 16.82 41.99 -24.59
C MET A 1 15.78 41.09 -25.23
N ARG A 2 16.18 39.95 -25.79
CA ARG A 2 15.27 38.93 -26.34
C ARG A 2 15.08 37.85 -25.27
N TYR A 3 13.86 37.68 -24.77
CA TYR A 3 13.51 36.59 -23.86
C TYR A 3 13.35 35.30 -24.67
N LEU A 4 14.21 34.33 -24.40
CA LEU A 4 14.13 32.98 -24.95
C LEU A 4 13.08 32.20 -24.12
N PHE A 5 11.89 32.01 -24.65
CA PHE A 5 10.88 31.12 -24.06
C PHE A 5 11.31 29.67 -24.35
N LEU A 6 11.86 28.98 -23.35
CA LEU A 6 11.98 27.52 -23.37
C LEU A 6 10.56 26.93 -23.21
N ALA A 7 10.03 26.36 -24.30
CA ALA A 7 8.83 25.55 -24.23
C ALA A 7 9.15 24.21 -23.55
N LEU A 8 8.73 24.03 -22.30
CA LEU A 8 8.71 22.72 -21.66
C LEU A 8 7.66 21.85 -22.40
N MET A 9 8.14 20.89 -23.18
CA MET A 9 7.30 19.80 -23.66
C MET A 9 6.98 18.89 -22.47
N ALA A 10 5.76 18.95 -21.96
CA ALA A 10 5.27 18.01 -20.97
C ALA A 10 5.13 16.64 -21.64
N ALA A 11 6.08 15.73 -21.38
CA ALA A 11 5.94 14.34 -21.79
C ALA A 11 4.75 13.72 -21.05
N SER A 12 3.77 13.22 -21.80
CA SER A 12 2.64 12.47 -21.26
C SER A 12 3.15 11.14 -20.74
N VAL A 13 3.27 10.98 -19.42
CA VAL A 13 3.60 9.69 -18.82
C VAL A 13 2.40 8.77 -19.06
N PRO A 14 2.56 7.61 -19.72
CA PRO A 14 1.45 6.71 -19.96
C PRO A 14 0.83 6.31 -18.63
N ALA A 15 -0.51 6.46 -18.53
CA ALA A 15 -1.25 5.99 -17.38
C ALA A 15 -1.01 4.49 -17.24
N LEU A 16 -0.59 4.05 -16.04
CA LEU A 16 -0.41 2.64 -15.76
C LEU A 16 -1.76 1.93 -15.98
N ALA A 17 -1.74 0.76 -16.60
CA ALA A 17 -2.93 -0.07 -16.68
C ALA A 17 -3.40 -0.39 -15.26
N ALA A 18 -4.70 -0.21 -14.99
CA ALA A 18 -5.30 -0.54 -13.70
C ALA A 18 -5.15 -2.05 -13.42
N GLU A 19 -4.70 -2.39 -12.22
CA GLU A 19 -4.36 -3.78 -11.85
C GLU A 19 -5.43 -4.34 -10.93
N PRO A 20 -5.79 -5.64 -11.07
CA PRO A 20 -6.74 -6.29 -10.18
C PRO A 20 -6.11 -6.48 -8.80
N LEU A 21 -6.71 -5.88 -7.78
CA LEU A 21 -6.30 -5.94 -6.39
C LEU A 21 -7.51 -6.24 -5.48
N PRO A 22 -7.32 -6.96 -4.36
CA PRO A 22 -8.39 -7.34 -3.46
C PRO A 22 -8.67 -6.27 -2.40
N PHE A 23 -9.95 -6.08 -2.09
CA PHE A 23 -10.40 -5.13 -1.07
C PHE A 23 -11.56 -5.71 -0.27
N TRP A 24 -11.62 -5.35 1.00
CA TRP A 24 -12.83 -5.53 1.80
C TRP A 24 -13.95 -4.63 1.25
N PHE A 25 -15.20 -5.05 1.40
CA PHE A 25 -16.33 -4.26 0.92
C PHE A 25 -17.59 -4.44 1.76
N GLU A 26 -18.49 -3.47 1.67
CA GLU A 26 -19.82 -3.51 2.28
C GLU A 26 -20.92 -3.34 1.23
N GLY A 27 -21.97 -4.17 1.28
CA GLY A 27 -23.11 -4.08 0.36
C GLY A 27 -22.79 -4.50 -1.08
N ASP A 28 -23.51 -3.92 -2.06
CA ASP A 28 -23.37 -4.30 -3.46
C ASP A 28 -22.21 -3.56 -4.16
N VAL A 29 -21.11 -4.29 -4.40
CA VAL A 29 -19.90 -3.81 -5.09
C VAL A 29 -19.99 -3.90 -6.62
N SER A 30 -20.98 -4.59 -7.18
CA SER A 30 -21.08 -4.85 -8.63
C SER A 30 -21.20 -3.59 -9.49
N ARG A 31 -21.63 -2.48 -8.89
CA ARG A 31 -21.79 -1.16 -9.54
C ARG A 31 -20.60 -0.23 -9.35
N VAL A 32 -19.56 -0.66 -8.64
CA VAL A 32 -18.37 0.15 -8.41
C VAL A 32 -17.46 0.07 -9.64
N ALA A 33 -16.99 1.22 -10.12
CA ALA A 33 -16.07 1.28 -11.26
C ALA A 33 -14.81 0.44 -10.97
N GLY A 34 -14.41 -0.38 -11.94
CA GLY A 34 -13.28 -1.29 -11.80
C GLY A 34 -13.64 -2.67 -11.23
N TYR A 35 -14.89 -2.93 -10.81
CA TYR A 35 -15.31 -4.24 -10.30
C TYR A 35 -14.99 -5.37 -11.30
N GLN A 36 -14.44 -6.48 -10.80
CA GLN A 36 -14.17 -7.68 -11.60
C GLN A 36 -14.90 -8.90 -11.04
N SER A 37 -14.70 -9.24 -9.76
CA SER A 37 -15.24 -10.43 -9.11
C SER A 37 -15.36 -10.24 -7.59
N VAL A 38 -16.03 -11.19 -6.95
CA VAL A 38 -16.07 -11.39 -5.50
C VAL A 38 -15.49 -12.77 -5.21
N GLU A 39 -14.67 -12.89 -4.17
CA GLU A 39 -13.99 -14.14 -3.80
C GLU A 39 -14.14 -14.39 -2.30
N ASP A 40 -14.24 -15.67 -1.92
CA ASP A 40 -14.22 -16.09 -0.52
C ASP A 40 -12.80 -15.96 0.04
N HIS A 41 -12.68 -15.46 1.27
CA HIS A 41 -11.42 -15.27 1.98
C HIS A 41 -11.57 -15.78 3.43
N PRO A 42 -10.51 -16.27 4.10
CA PRO A 42 -10.62 -16.80 5.47
C PRO A 42 -11.31 -15.86 6.48
N CYS A 43 -11.14 -14.55 6.31
CA CYS A 43 -11.75 -13.52 7.16
C CYS A 43 -13.03 -12.88 6.62
N GLY A 44 -13.61 -13.41 5.54
CA GLY A 44 -14.85 -12.89 4.98
C GLY A 44 -14.87 -12.94 3.47
N VAL A 45 -15.40 -11.89 2.85
CA VAL A 45 -15.57 -11.84 1.41
C VAL A 45 -14.85 -10.61 0.88
N ILE A 46 -14.06 -10.78 -0.18
CA ILE A 46 -13.28 -9.72 -0.79
C ILE A 46 -13.79 -9.43 -2.21
N ALA A 47 -13.62 -8.19 -2.66
CA ALA A 47 -13.88 -7.79 -4.02
C ALA A 47 -12.56 -7.60 -4.77
N ILE A 48 -12.46 -8.16 -5.98
CA ILE A 48 -11.35 -7.91 -6.88
C ILE A 48 -11.69 -6.70 -7.74
N MET A 49 -10.89 -5.65 -7.61
CA MET A 49 -11.10 -4.37 -8.29
C MET A 49 -9.89 -3.98 -9.12
N LYS A 50 -10.11 -3.50 -10.35
CA LYS A 50 -9.11 -2.77 -11.12
C LYS A 50 -9.05 -1.33 -10.65
N VAL A 51 -7.93 -0.93 -10.04
CA VAL A 51 -7.74 0.42 -9.51
C VAL A 51 -6.42 1.02 -9.98
N ASP A 52 -6.39 2.34 -10.11
CA ASP A 52 -5.19 3.17 -10.28
C ASP A 52 -4.83 3.94 -8.99
N LYS A 53 -5.76 3.94 -8.02
CA LYS A 53 -5.63 4.51 -6.69
C LYS A 53 -6.37 3.63 -5.68
N LEU A 54 -5.69 3.26 -4.59
CA LEU A 54 -6.30 2.44 -3.55
C LEU A 54 -7.36 3.25 -2.77
N PRO A 55 -8.47 2.60 -2.35
CA PRO A 55 -9.45 3.25 -1.50
C PRO A 55 -8.85 3.57 -0.13
N PRO A 56 -9.35 4.61 0.57
CA PRO A 56 -8.90 4.94 1.91
C PRO A 56 -9.27 3.83 2.91
N PHE A 57 -8.65 3.86 4.08
CA PHE A 57 -8.98 2.94 5.18
C PHE A 57 -10.35 3.24 5.80
N GLY A 58 -11.08 2.18 6.17
CA GLY A 58 -12.20 2.21 7.12
C GLY A 58 -13.43 3.05 6.75
N LYS A 59 -13.45 3.72 5.59
CA LYS A 59 -14.60 4.52 5.14
C LYS A 59 -14.89 4.28 3.67
N GLY A 60 -16.15 3.92 3.40
CA GLY A 60 -16.67 3.78 2.05
C GLY A 60 -17.05 2.34 1.74
N ARG A 61 -17.47 2.12 0.50
CA ARG A 61 -17.93 0.80 0.03
C ARG A 61 -16.80 -0.20 -0.13
N LEU A 62 -15.59 0.29 -0.41
CA LEU A 62 -14.37 -0.49 -0.48
C LEU A 62 -13.43 0.01 0.59
N THR A 63 -12.75 -0.91 1.27
CA THR A 63 -11.76 -0.59 2.29
C THR A 63 -10.47 -1.34 2.02
N SER A 64 -9.36 -0.61 2.10
CA SER A 64 -8.01 -1.17 2.09
C SER A 64 -7.63 -1.61 3.50
N GLU A 65 -6.73 -2.58 3.59
CA GLU A 65 -5.94 -2.83 4.79
C GLU A 65 -4.93 -1.70 5.00
N LYS A 66 -4.29 -1.73 6.16
CA LYS A 66 -3.45 -0.64 6.64
C LYS A 66 -2.00 -1.06 6.89
N ALA A 67 -1.09 -0.28 6.34
CA ALA A 67 0.31 -0.22 6.76
C ALA A 67 0.63 1.16 7.34
N ALA A 68 1.48 1.22 8.36
CA ALA A 68 1.90 2.45 8.98
C ALA A 68 3.39 2.43 9.37
N GLU A 69 4.06 3.55 9.15
CA GLU A 69 5.41 3.76 9.66
C GLU A 69 5.33 4.28 11.08
N LEU A 70 6.08 3.65 11.98
CA LEU A 70 6.12 4.00 13.39
C LEU A 70 7.40 4.77 13.74
N ASP A 71 7.27 5.77 14.61
CA ASP A 71 8.43 6.36 15.29
C ASP A 71 8.93 5.48 16.46
N ALA A 72 9.97 5.94 17.15
CA ALA A 72 10.56 5.23 18.29
C ALA A 72 9.59 5.03 19.48
N SER A 73 8.49 5.78 19.54
CA SER A 73 7.44 5.65 20.55
C SER A 73 6.30 4.71 20.12
N GLY A 74 6.35 4.17 18.89
CA GLY A 74 5.28 3.35 18.34
C GLY A 74 4.14 4.16 17.71
N LYS A 75 4.27 5.48 17.62
CA LYS A 75 3.24 6.33 17.02
C LYS A 75 3.40 6.32 15.50
N ALA A 76 2.27 6.17 14.80
CA ALA A 76 2.25 6.24 13.35
C ALA A 76 2.57 7.66 12.85
N ILE A 77 3.68 7.80 12.12
CA ILE A 77 4.12 9.04 11.45
C ILE A 77 3.74 9.07 9.96
N ARG A 78 3.37 7.92 9.39
CA ARG A 78 2.89 7.78 8.02
C ARG A 78 1.97 6.57 7.88
N ARG A 79 1.05 6.61 6.92
CA ARG A 79 0.07 5.54 6.65
C ARG A 79 -0.02 5.31 5.15
N TRP A 80 -0.22 4.06 4.75
CA TRP A 80 -0.44 3.66 3.36
C TRP A 80 -1.57 2.64 3.27
N PRO A 81 -2.56 2.87 2.40
CA PRO A 81 -3.51 1.82 2.05
C PRO A 81 -2.74 0.70 1.36
N ILE A 82 -3.09 -0.54 1.70
CA ILE A 82 -2.62 -1.74 1.03
C ILE A 82 -3.81 -2.66 0.72
N PRO A 83 -3.78 -3.42 -0.39
CA PRO A 83 -4.80 -4.43 -0.65
C PRO A 83 -4.81 -5.52 0.43
N VAL A 84 -5.91 -6.28 0.50
CA VAL A 84 -5.98 -7.50 1.33
C VAL A 84 -4.85 -8.46 0.93
N ASP A 85 -4.22 -9.10 1.92
CA ASP A 85 -3.10 -10.04 1.75
C ASP A 85 -1.84 -9.45 1.11
N ALA A 86 -1.74 -8.13 0.97
CA ALA A 86 -0.54 -7.50 0.46
C ALA A 86 0.55 -7.45 1.54
N THR A 87 1.78 -7.82 1.18
CA THR A 87 2.91 -7.79 2.12
C THR A 87 3.80 -6.59 1.84
N PRO A 88 4.03 -5.68 2.80
CA PRO A 88 5.08 -4.68 2.68
C PRO A 88 6.45 -5.33 2.49
N VAL A 89 7.30 -4.78 1.62
CA VAL A 89 8.62 -5.36 1.30
C VAL A 89 9.77 -4.35 1.32
N ALA A 90 9.50 -3.05 1.19
CA ALA A 90 10.49 -1.98 1.33
C ALA A 90 9.83 -0.62 1.49
N VAL A 91 10.63 0.40 1.80
CA VAL A 91 10.21 1.81 1.80
C VAL A 91 11.21 2.62 0.98
N ARG A 92 10.76 3.71 0.35
CA ARG A 92 11.64 4.72 -0.25
C ARG A 92 11.00 6.08 -0.10
N ASP A 93 11.67 6.99 0.61
CA ASP A 93 11.20 8.34 0.87
C ASP A 93 9.81 8.36 1.54
N THR A 94 8.76 8.62 0.77
CA THR A 94 7.37 8.66 1.24
C THR A 94 6.55 7.45 0.80
N GLN A 95 7.12 6.60 -0.04
CA GLN A 95 6.43 5.49 -0.69
C GLN A 95 6.70 4.17 0.03
N LEU A 96 5.67 3.35 0.16
CA LEU A 96 5.78 1.96 0.58
C LEU A 96 5.81 1.08 -0.68
N LEU A 97 6.68 0.06 -0.69
CA LEU A 97 6.64 -1.02 -1.66
C LEU A 97 5.90 -2.18 -1.04
N PHE A 98 4.83 -2.65 -1.67
CA PHE A 98 4.17 -3.90 -1.28
C PHE A 98 4.22 -4.92 -2.42
N GLU A 99 4.06 -6.19 -2.06
CA GLU A 99 3.96 -7.32 -2.97
C GLU A 99 2.56 -7.96 -2.87
N TYR A 100 1.97 -8.28 -4.01
CA TYR A 100 0.70 -9.02 -4.11
C TYR A 100 0.70 -9.84 -5.40
N GLY A 101 0.32 -11.12 -5.33
CA GLY A 101 0.28 -12.02 -6.50
C GLY A 101 1.61 -12.10 -7.28
N GLY A 102 2.74 -12.03 -6.57
CA GLY A 102 4.09 -12.02 -7.17
C GLY A 102 4.46 -10.73 -7.93
N LYS A 103 3.65 -9.68 -7.82
CA LYS A 103 3.89 -8.36 -8.41
C LYS A 103 4.15 -7.34 -7.32
N ARG A 104 4.91 -6.29 -7.65
CA ARG A 104 5.28 -5.24 -6.70
C ARG A 104 4.73 -3.88 -7.10
N PHE A 105 4.35 -3.10 -6.10
CA PHE A 105 3.70 -1.81 -6.28
C PHE A 105 4.25 -0.80 -5.28
N TRP A 106 4.66 0.36 -5.79
CA TRP A 106 4.85 1.54 -4.97
C TRP A 106 3.48 2.13 -4.67
N VAL A 107 3.26 2.52 -3.41
CA VAL A 107 2.08 3.25 -2.97
C VAL A 107 2.48 4.50 -2.21
N GLU A 108 1.84 5.62 -2.56
CA GLU A 108 1.94 6.87 -1.83
C GLU A 108 0.93 6.91 -0.67
N PRO A 109 1.13 7.77 0.36
CA PRO A 109 0.19 7.87 1.48
C PRO A 109 -1.24 8.25 1.08
N ASP A 110 -1.41 8.88 -0.08
CA ASP A 110 -2.71 9.23 -0.62
C ASP A 110 -3.41 8.05 -1.34
N GLY A 111 -2.72 6.92 -1.52
CA GLY A 111 -3.20 5.70 -2.17
C GLY A 111 -2.86 5.57 -3.65
N LYS A 112 -2.18 6.54 -4.27
CA LYS A 112 -1.73 6.41 -5.65
C LYS A 112 -0.75 5.24 -5.79
N ILE A 113 -0.97 4.37 -6.77
CA ILE A 113 -0.11 3.21 -7.00
C ILE A 113 0.65 3.25 -8.31
N GLN A 114 1.84 2.65 -8.30
CA GLN A 114 2.66 2.45 -9.49
C GLN A 114 3.30 1.06 -9.44
N ARG A 115 3.19 0.29 -10.52
CA ARG A 115 3.91 -0.98 -10.63
C ARG A 115 5.42 -0.74 -10.54
N ALA A 116 6.08 -1.47 -9.65
CA ALA A 116 7.53 -1.48 -9.54
C ALA A 116 8.14 -2.48 -10.52
N GLY A 117 9.30 -2.13 -11.07
CA GLY A 117 10.12 -3.08 -11.82
C GLY A 117 10.80 -4.10 -10.91
N LYS A 118 11.69 -4.90 -11.50
CA LYS A 118 12.53 -5.82 -10.72
C LYS A 118 13.46 -5.01 -9.81
N LEU A 119 13.37 -5.28 -8.51
CA LEU A 119 14.20 -4.64 -7.48
C LEU A 119 14.93 -5.72 -6.67
N SER A 120 16.19 -5.47 -6.35
CA SER A 120 16.93 -6.26 -5.36
C SER A 120 16.60 -5.70 -3.97
N LEU A 121 15.88 -6.49 -3.17
CA LEU A 121 15.44 -6.08 -1.84
C LEU A 121 16.39 -6.66 -0.79
N PRO A 122 16.78 -5.89 0.24
CA PRO A 122 17.53 -6.44 1.36
C PRO A 122 16.61 -7.31 2.22
N ALA A 123 17.21 -8.17 3.04
CA ALA A 123 16.45 -8.95 4.02
C ALA A 123 15.73 -8.02 5.00
N VAL A 124 14.46 -8.32 5.25
CA VAL A 124 13.66 -7.66 6.28
C VAL A 124 13.96 -8.28 7.64
N LYS A 125 13.88 -7.50 8.71
CA LYS A 125 14.07 -7.99 10.07
C LYS A 125 12.76 -7.82 10.84
N GLU A 126 12.26 -8.91 11.38
CA GLU A 126 11.15 -8.87 12.32
C GLU A 126 11.52 -8.01 13.54
N THR A 127 10.58 -7.23 14.02
CA THR A 127 10.74 -6.38 15.21
C THR A 127 9.46 -6.39 16.04
N GLN A 128 9.55 -5.94 17.28
CA GLN A 128 8.38 -5.87 18.14
C GLN A 128 7.51 -4.65 17.81
N CYS A 129 6.20 -4.87 17.76
CA CYS A 129 5.20 -3.81 17.76
C CYS A 129 5.12 -3.12 19.14
N LYS A 130 6.11 -2.29 19.48
CA LYS A 130 6.00 -1.46 20.67
C LYS A 130 4.84 -0.49 20.46
N SER A 131 3.77 -0.65 21.24
CA SER A 131 2.62 0.26 21.28
C SER A 131 2.13 0.69 19.90
N ALA A 132 1.78 -0.27 19.04
CA ALA A 132 1.07 -0.01 17.79
C ALA A 132 -0.38 0.42 18.09
N ILE A 133 -0.53 1.57 18.76
CA ILE A 133 -1.79 2.09 19.32
C ILE A 133 -2.90 2.15 18.26
N GLU A 134 -2.52 2.42 17.01
CA GLU A 134 -3.45 2.50 15.89
C GLU A 134 -3.99 1.15 15.40
N PHE A 135 -3.35 0.05 15.79
CA PHE A 135 -3.73 -1.31 15.45
C PHE A 135 -4.29 -2.07 16.66
N LYS A 136 -4.72 -1.34 17.71
CA LYS A 136 -5.30 -1.95 18.93
C LYS A 136 -6.54 -2.82 18.66
N ASP A 137 -7.22 -2.58 17.55
CA ASP A 137 -8.45 -3.27 17.15
C ASP A 137 -8.19 -4.29 16.01
N ALA A 138 -6.93 -4.48 15.60
CA ALA A 138 -6.56 -5.46 14.60
C ALA A 138 -6.27 -6.81 15.26
N ASP A 139 -6.85 -7.88 14.72
CA ASP A 139 -6.64 -9.24 15.23
C ASP A 139 -5.19 -9.72 15.06
N TYR A 140 -4.55 -9.29 13.96
CA TYR A 140 -3.18 -9.64 13.63
C TYR A 140 -2.40 -8.39 13.19
N VAL A 141 -1.27 -8.15 13.85
CA VAL A 141 -0.36 -7.03 13.54
C VAL A 141 1.05 -7.56 13.43
N HIS A 142 1.67 -7.32 12.29
CA HIS A 142 3.09 -7.57 12.09
C HIS A 142 3.86 -6.26 12.22
N CYS A 143 5.06 -6.33 12.81
CA CYS A 143 6.01 -5.23 12.78
C CYS A 143 7.35 -5.70 12.26
N GLU A 144 7.85 -4.97 11.28
CA GLU A 144 9.08 -5.30 10.59
C GLU A 144 9.90 -4.04 10.36
N ALA A 145 11.22 -4.18 10.48
CA ALA A 145 12.18 -3.13 10.15
C ALA A 145 12.58 -3.29 8.68
N PHE A 146 11.97 -2.46 7.82
CA PHE A 146 12.27 -2.41 6.40
C PHE A 146 13.41 -1.42 6.13
N PRO A 147 14.37 -1.78 5.27
CA PRO A 147 15.38 -0.84 4.83
C PRO A 147 14.76 0.19 3.88
N ASP A 148 15.03 1.46 4.14
CA ASP A 148 14.76 2.51 3.16
C ASP A 148 15.71 2.36 1.96
N LEU A 149 15.17 2.26 0.74
CA LEU A 149 16.00 2.01 -0.44
C LEU A 149 16.86 3.20 -0.85
N GLY A 150 16.53 4.42 -0.41
CA GLY A 150 17.32 5.63 -0.66
C GLY A 150 18.43 5.81 0.37
N THR A 151 18.10 5.67 1.66
CA THR A 151 19.03 5.99 2.76
C THR A 151 19.68 4.78 3.43
N ARG A 152 19.15 3.58 3.20
CA ARG A 152 19.50 2.32 3.88
C ARG A 152 19.17 2.29 5.38
N ALA A 153 18.60 3.37 5.92
CA ALA A 153 18.16 3.42 7.30
C ALA A 153 16.97 2.45 7.52
N PRO A 154 16.91 1.74 8.66
CA PRO A 154 15.76 0.91 8.98
C PRO A 154 14.55 1.79 9.32
N ARG A 155 13.37 1.38 8.86
CA ARG A 155 12.08 2.01 9.14
C ARG A 155 11.11 0.95 9.65
N THR A 156 10.55 1.19 10.83
CA THR A 156 9.60 0.26 11.45
C THR A 156 8.24 0.43 10.79
N ILE A 157 7.76 -0.60 10.11
CA ILE A 157 6.44 -0.63 9.52
C ILE A 157 5.59 -1.64 10.28
N ALA A 158 4.42 -1.19 10.74
CA ALA A 158 3.36 -2.03 11.25
C ALA A 158 2.30 -2.23 10.18
N TYR A 159 1.76 -3.44 10.04
CA TYR A 159 0.71 -3.72 9.07
C TYR A 159 -0.19 -4.87 9.52
N GLU A 160 -1.43 -4.86 9.01
CA GLU A 160 -2.40 -5.94 9.20
C GLU A 160 -1.93 -7.17 8.42
N GLY A 161 -1.86 -8.31 9.10
CA GLY A 161 -1.45 -9.58 8.51
C GLY A 161 -2.60 -10.30 7.82
N ALA A 162 -2.26 -11.19 6.88
CA ALA A 162 -3.22 -12.12 6.31
C ALA A 162 -3.87 -12.94 7.44
N CYS A 163 -5.18 -13.12 7.35
CA CYS A 163 -5.88 -14.01 8.26
C CYS A 163 -5.47 -15.45 8.00
N ALA A 164 -4.93 -16.13 9.01
CA ALA A 164 -4.47 -17.51 8.97
C ALA A 164 -5.51 -18.49 9.54
#